data_AF-A0A9D8L2Z6-F1
#
_entry.id   AF-A0A9D8L2Z6-F1
#
_cell.length_a   1.000
_cell.length_b   1.000
_cell.length_c   1.000
_cell.angle_alpha   90.00
_cell.angle_beta   90.00
_cell.angle_gamma   90.00
#
_symmetry.space_group_name_H-M   'P 1'
#
loop_
_entity.id
_entity.type
_entity.pdbx_description
1 polymer ?
#
loop_
_entity_poly.entity_id
_entity_poly.type
_entity_poly.pdbx_seq_one_letter_code
_entity_poly.pdbx_strand_id
1 'polypeptide(L)'
;MPRAAAAIILAGTLGACSSAGGGGPALIQSATSATGAPTAGTKVVKQVYNPSDFAADGYCPPLQLRPGTESLPIYEKGHDGEQDYVRFQAAIYKTARQCSTSGDTLTMKIGIDGRVAHLSDVERLAKCHDIDEF
;
A
#
# COMPACT_ATOMS: atom_id res chain seq x y z
N MET A 1 41.44 -49.19 -6.95
CA MET A 1 40.87 -50.34 -6.22
C MET A 1 41.14 -50.10 -4.74
N PRO A 2 40.24 -50.26 -3.74
CA PRO A 2 38.77 -50.29 -3.67
C PRO A 2 38.20 -49.22 -2.66
N ARG A 3 36.91 -48.81 -2.80
CA ARG A 3 35.76 -48.96 -1.85
C ARG A 3 36.00 -48.56 -0.38
N ALA A 4 35.13 -47.90 0.38
CA ALA A 4 33.81 -47.29 0.25
C ALA A 4 33.43 -46.74 1.65
N ALA A 5 32.48 -45.79 1.69
CA ALA A 5 31.45 -45.58 2.72
C ALA A 5 31.81 -45.10 4.15
N ALA A 6 31.24 -43.94 4.53
CA ALA A 6 30.42 -43.67 5.73
C ALA A 6 30.39 -42.14 5.96
N ALA A 7 29.34 -41.41 5.55
CA ALA A 7 28.10 -41.19 6.31
C ALA A 7 28.32 -40.62 7.72
N ILE A 8 28.43 -39.29 7.86
CA ILE A 8 27.99 -38.59 9.07
C ILE A 8 27.15 -37.37 8.65
N ILE A 9 25.90 -37.47 9.04
CA ILE A 9 24.85 -36.46 9.05
C ILE A 9 25.25 -35.35 10.04
N LEU A 10 25.18 -34.09 9.65
CA LEU A 10 24.81 -33.04 10.62
C LEU A 10 24.01 -31.94 9.93
N ALA A 11 22.79 -31.80 10.43
CA ALA A 11 21.70 -31.00 9.91
C ALA A 11 21.97 -29.50 10.00
N GLY A 12 21.61 -28.79 8.91
CA GLY A 12 21.54 -27.34 8.85
C GLY A 12 20.44 -26.92 7.88
N THR A 13 19.19 -27.30 8.15
CA THR A 13 18.02 -26.86 7.37
C THR A 13 17.63 -25.45 7.81
N LEU A 14 18.33 -24.45 7.25
CA LEU A 14 17.85 -23.07 7.21
C LEU A 14 17.23 -22.84 5.82
N GLY A 15 15.92 -23.05 5.69
CA GLY A 15 15.22 -22.68 4.46
C GLY A 15 13.91 -23.43 4.22
N ALA A 16 12.78 -22.83 4.63
CA ALA A 16 11.47 -23.04 4.00
C ALA A 16 10.48 -21.98 4.49
N CYS A 17 10.59 -20.75 3.98
CA CYS A 17 9.42 -19.89 3.82
C CYS A 17 9.30 -19.63 2.32
N SER A 18 8.52 -20.48 1.63
CA SER A 18 8.15 -20.26 0.24
C SER A 18 6.78 -20.87 -0.02
N SER A 19 5.81 -19.96 -0.20
CA SER A 19 4.64 -20.04 -1.07
C SER A 19 3.97 -21.40 -1.25
N ALA A 20 2.85 -21.60 -0.57
CA ALA A 20 1.88 -22.63 -0.92
C ALA A 20 1.09 -22.20 -2.18
N GLY A 21 1.64 -22.53 -3.35
CA GLY A 21 0.95 -22.50 -4.63
C GLY A 21 1.22 -23.80 -5.38
N GLY A 22 0.18 -24.61 -5.61
CA GLY A 22 0.28 -25.85 -6.37
C GLY A 22 -1.09 -26.54 -6.48
N GLY A 23 -1.67 -26.51 -7.68
CA GLY A 23 -2.99 -27.08 -7.96
C GLY A 23 -2.97 -28.51 -8.52
N GLY A 24 -4.07 -29.23 -8.25
CA GLY A 24 -4.63 -30.34 -9.04
C GLY A 24 -4.53 -31.75 -8.44
N PRO A 25 -5.44 -32.70 -8.77
CA PRO A 25 -6.91 -32.58 -8.86
C PRO A 25 -7.65 -33.61 -7.95
N ALA A 26 -8.94 -33.31 -7.68
CA ALA A 26 -10.00 -34.20 -7.17
C ALA A 26 -9.95 -34.66 -5.70
N LEU A 27 -11.04 -34.75 -4.93
CA LEU A 27 -12.45 -34.34 -5.02
C LEU A 27 -13.01 -34.56 -3.59
N ILE A 28 -13.83 -33.63 -3.10
CA ILE A 28 -14.71 -33.75 -1.92
C ILE A 28 -14.01 -33.85 -0.56
N GLN A 29 -13.63 -32.70 0.00
CA GLN A 29 -13.66 -32.53 1.45
C GLN A 29 -14.57 -31.35 1.76
N SER A 30 -15.72 -31.68 2.33
CA SER A 30 -16.75 -30.76 2.80
C SER A 30 -16.11 -29.63 3.60
N ALA A 31 -16.09 -28.44 3.01
CA ALA A 31 -15.66 -27.21 3.65
C ALA A 31 -16.71 -26.81 4.69
N THR A 32 -16.68 -27.49 5.83
CA THR A 32 -17.29 -27.00 7.06
C THR A 32 -16.49 -25.77 7.47
N SER A 33 -17.11 -24.61 7.26
CA SER A 33 -16.83 -23.31 7.87
C SER A 33 -15.49 -23.21 8.60
N ALA A 34 -14.49 -22.63 7.95
CA ALA A 34 -13.30 -22.15 8.62
C ALA A 34 -13.72 -21.06 9.62
N THR A 35 -13.96 -21.47 10.86
CA THR A 35 -14.09 -20.61 12.02
C THR A 35 -12.72 -19.99 12.27
N GLY A 36 -12.39 -18.93 11.53
CA GLY A 36 -11.25 -18.07 11.82
C GLY A 36 -11.51 -17.38 13.15
N ALA A 37 -10.84 -17.85 14.20
CA ALA A 37 -10.82 -17.16 15.49
C ALA A 37 -10.31 -15.72 15.28
N PRO A 38 -11.03 -14.69 15.78
CA PRO A 38 -10.58 -13.32 15.63
C PRO A 38 -9.31 -13.11 16.47
N THR A 39 -8.23 -12.69 15.84
CA THR A 39 -7.08 -12.09 16.52
C THR A 39 -7.59 -10.89 17.33
N ALA A 40 -7.43 -10.94 18.64
CA ALA A 40 -7.78 -9.87 19.54
C ALA A 40 -7.00 -8.60 19.16
N GLY A 41 -7.70 -7.60 18.61
CA GLY A 41 -7.14 -6.28 18.29
C GLY A 41 -7.61 -5.67 16.97
N THR A 42 -8.15 -6.46 16.03
CA THR A 42 -8.62 -5.91 14.75
C THR A 42 -10.06 -5.41 14.89
N LYS A 43 -10.27 -4.09 14.84
CA LYS A 43 -11.60 -3.53 14.61
C LYS A 43 -12.04 -3.89 13.20
N VAL A 44 -12.80 -4.98 13.07
CA VAL A 44 -13.51 -5.30 11.84
C VAL A 44 -14.67 -4.31 11.72
N VAL A 45 -14.44 -3.19 11.05
CA VAL A 45 -15.52 -2.31 10.63
C VAL A 45 -16.24 -3.03 9.51
N LYS A 46 -17.38 -3.64 9.83
CA LYS A 46 -18.31 -4.19 8.84
C LYS A 46 -18.71 -3.03 7.92
N GLN A 47 -18.13 -2.98 6.73
CA GLN A 47 -18.51 -2.01 5.72
C GLN A 47 -19.92 -2.39 5.26
N VAL A 48 -20.90 -1.57 5.65
CA VAL A 48 -22.29 -1.71 5.19
C VAL A 48 -22.35 -1.04 3.83
N TYR A 49 -22.33 -1.85 2.77
CA TYR A 49 -22.52 -1.38 1.41
C TYR A 49 -24.00 -1.45 1.06
N ASN A 50 -24.59 -0.32 0.68
CA ASN A 50 -25.94 -0.26 0.15
C ASN A 50 -25.89 -0.41 -1.38
N PRO A 51 -26.92 -0.99 -2.02
CA PRO A 51 -26.97 -1.07 -3.47
C PRO A 51 -26.97 0.30 -4.17
N SER A 52 -27.35 1.37 -3.46
CA SER A 52 -27.22 2.76 -3.91
C SER A 52 -25.77 3.23 -4.02
N ASP A 53 -24.82 2.62 -3.29
CA ASP A 53 -23.38 2.95 -3.38
C ASP A 53 -22.76 2.49 -4.71
N PHE A 54 -23.47 1.61 -5.44
CA PHE A 54 -23.09 1.10 -6.75
C PHE A 54 -24.06 1.56 -7.85
N ALA A 55 -25.04 2.41 -7.51
CA ALA A 55 -25.87 3.04 -8.53
C ALA A 55 -24.96 3.90 -9.40
N ALA A 56 -25.27 4.00 -10.70
CA ALA A 56 -24.52 4.86 -11.60
C ALA A 56 -24.57 6.29 -11.06
N ASP A 57 -23.43 6.77 -10.55
CA ASP A 57 -23.31 8.12 -10.04
C ASP A 57 -23.79 9.08 -11.13
N GLY A 58 -24.56 10.09 -10.74
CA GLY A 58 -24.80 11.24 -11.60
C GLY A 58 -23.48 11.86 -12.05
N TYR A 59 -23.55 12.91 -12.88
CA TYR A 59 -22.36 13.61 -13.37
C TYR A 59 -21.36 13.92 -12.23
N CYS A 60 -20.18 13.29 -12.30
CA CYS A 60 -19.10 13.47 -11.34
C CYS A 60 -17.96 14.25 -12.01
N PRO A 61 -17.72 15.52 -11.62
CA PRO A 61 -16.78 16.38 -12.30
C PRO A 61 -15.33 15.88 -12.17
N PRO A 62 -14.49 16.09 -13.19
CA PRO A 62 -13.09 15.69 -13.14
C PRO A 62 -12.35 16.43 -12.02
N LEU A 63 -11.50 15.70 -11.30
CA LEU A 63 -10.57 16.28 -10.34
C LEU A 63 -9.20 16.41 -11.00
N GLN A 64 -8.59 17.58 -10.85
CA GLN A 64 -7.23 17.84 -11.31
C GLN A 64 -6.48 18.59 -10.21
N LEU A 65 -5.24 18.16 -9.97
CA LEU A 65 -4.32 18.91 -9.11
C LEU A 65 -3.89 20.17 -9.86
N ARG A 66 -3.79 21.28 -9.12
CA ARG A 66 -3.26 22.50 -9.70
C ARG A 66 -1.74 22.35 -9.86
N PRO A 67 -1.14 22.75 -10.99
CA PRO A 67 0.31 22.72 -11.13
C PRO A 67 0.99 23.44 -9.97
N GLY A 68 2.04 22.84 -9.41
CA GLY A 68 2.77 23.33 -8.24
C GLY A 68 2.13 23.00 -6.89
N THR A 69 1.00 22.29 -6.85
CA THR A 69 0.35 21.85 -5.58
C THR A 69 0.52 20.36 -5.31
N GLU A 70 1.15 19.64 -6.23
CA GLU A 70 1.54 18.24 -6.10
C GLU A 70 2.59 18.02 -5.01
N SER A 71 3.39 19.03 -4.68
CA SER A 71 4.41 18.97 -3.65
C SER A 71 4.25 20.08 -2.63
N LEU A 72 4.35 19.73 -1.34
CA LEU A 72 4.29 20.67 -0.23
C LEU A 72 5.57 20.54 0.61
N PRO A 73 6.55 21.45 0.44
CA PRO A 73 7.66 21.56 1.34
C PRO A 73 7.22 22.25 2.64
N ILE A 74 7.65 21.70 3.78
CA ILE A 74 7.48 22.26 5.11
C ILE A 74 8.86 22.71 5.59
N TYR A 75 9.01 24.01 5.80
CA TYR A 75 10.26 24.65 6.20
C TYR A 75 10.43 24.74 7.71
N GLU A 76 11.66 25.01 8.14
CA GLU A 76 11.93 25.46 9.49
C GLU A 76 11.28 26.81 9.77
N LYS A 77 10.89 27.05 11.03
CA LYS A 77 10.25 28.30 11.41
C LYS A 77 11.19 29.46 11.13
N GLY A 78 10.73 30.42 10.32
CA GLY A 78 11.49 31.61 9.95
C GLY A 78 12.31 31.49 8.66
N HIS A 79 12.29 30.32 8.00
CA HIS A 79 13.00 30.06 6.75
C HIS A 79 12.04 29.70 5.60
N ASP A 80 10.86 30.31 5.58
CA ASP A 80 9.83 30.04 4.57
C ASP A 80 10.35 30.35 3.15
N GLY A 81 10.35 29.32 2.29
CA GLY A 81 10.79 29.44 0.89
C GLY A 81 12.29 29.21 0.67
N GLU A 82 13.06 28.96 1.73
CA GLU A 82 14.49 28.65 1.63
C GLU A 82 14.68 27.13 1.55
N GLN A 83 15.12 26.64 0.39
CA GLN A 83 15.15 25.19 0.08
C GLN A 83 16.08 24.39 1.01
N ASP A 84 17.12 25.02 1.54
CA ASP A 84 18.08 24.39 2.46
C ASP A 84 17.46 24.11 3.84
N TYR A 85 16.33 24.74 4.15
CA TYR A 85 15.63 24.61 5.44
C TYR A 85 14.34 23.80 5.32
N VAL A 86 14.20 22.98 4.28
CA VAL A 86 13.07 22.04 4.18
C VAL A 86 13.25 20.93 5.21
N ARG A 87 12.29 20.79 6.13
CA ARG A 87 12.27 19.67 7.09
C ARG A 87 11.59 18.44 6.50
N PHE A 88 10.45 18.66 5.86
CA PHE A 88 9.63 17.61 5.29
C PHE A 88 9.11 18.02 3.93
N GLN A 89 8.94 17.06 3.04
CA GLN A 89 8.28 17.25 1.77
C GLN A 89 7.16 16.22 1.63
N ALA A 90 5.94 16.70 1.47
CA ALA A 90 4.81 15.86 1.09
C ALA A 90 4.63 15.91 -0.43
N ALA A 91 4.30 14.76 -1.03
CA ALA A 91 4.01 14.65 -2.45
C ALA A 91 2.73 13.84 -2.67
N ILE A 92 1.85 14.33 -3.54
CA ILE A 92 0.59 13.69 -3.91
C ILE A 92 0.80 12.96 -5.24
N TYR A 93 0.46 11.67 -5.30
CA TYR A 93 0.62 10.86 -6.50
C TYR A 93 -0.69 10.43 -7.13
N LYS A 94 -1.67 10.09 -6.29
CA LYS A 94 -2.96 9.56 -6.75
C LYS A 94 -4.09 10.23 -5.99
N THR A 95 -5.18 10.45 -6.70
CA THR A 95 -6.42 10.95 -6.13
C THR A 95 -7.55 9.99 -6.47
N ALA A 96 -8.51 9.88 -5.57
CA ALA A 96 -9.71 9.09 -5.74
C ALA A 96 -10.92 10.00 -5.53
N ARG A 97 -11.99 9.75 -6.28
CA ARG A 97 -13.25 10.48 -6.15
C ARG A 97 -14.41 9.50 -5.96
N GLN A 98 -15.30 9.83 -5.05
CA GLN A 98 -16.59 9.18 -4.91
C GLN A 98 -17.64 10.28 -4.89
N CYS A 99 -18.55 10.24 -5.85
CA CYS A 99 -19.67 11.17 -5.92
C CYS A 99 -20.92 10.50 -5.37
N SER A 100 -21.84 11.27 -4.83
CA SER A 100 -23.18 10.82 -4.47
C SER A 100 -24.13 11.98 -4.70
N THR A 101 -25.14 11.77 -5.54
CA THR A 101 -26.14 12.78 -5.88
C THR A 101 -27.43 12.49 -5.12
N SER A 102 -27.90 13.45 -4.34
CA SER A 102 -29.17 13.37 -3.62
C SER A 102 -30.01 14.60 -3.95
N GLY A 103 -31.00 14.44 -4.83
CA GLY A 103 -31.75 15.57 -5.39
C GLY A 103 -30.83 16.52 -6.16
N ASP A 104 -30.88 17.81 -5.83
CA ASP A 104 -30.03 18.85 -6.44
C ASP A 104 -28.67 19.01 -5.75
N THR A 105 -28.36 18.18 -4.75
CA THR A 105 -27.09 18.26 -4.02
C THR A 105 -26.12 17.17 -4.49
N LEU A 106 -24.96 17.59 -4.99
CA LEU A 106 -23.83 16.71 -5.26
C LEU A 106 -22.88 16.70 -4.06
N THR A 107 -22.72 15.55 -3.43
CA THR A 107 -21.71 15.33 -2.39
C THR A 107 -20.53 14.57 -2.99
N MET A 108 -19.32 15.09 -2.82
CA MET A 108 -18.10 14.47 -3.33
C MET A 108 -17.12 14.18 -2.20
N LYS A 109 -16.73 12.92 -2.06
CA LYS A 109 -15.64 12.47 -1.19
C LYS A 109 -14.37 12.32 -2.02
N ILE A 110 -13.29 12.94 -1.54
CA ILE A 110 -12.00 12.95 -2.23
C ILE A 110 -10.99 12.21 -1.37
N GLY A 111 -10.41 11.14 -1.92
CA GLY A 111 -9.26 10.45 -1.35
C GLY A 111 -7.97 10.96 -1.97
N ILE A 112 -6.93 11.09 -1.16
CA ILE A 112 -5.60 11.51 -1.60
C ILE A 112 -4.60 10.46 -1.12
N ASP A 113 -3.75 10.00 -2.03
CA ASP A 113 -2.65 9.08 -1.75
C ASP A 113 -1.32 9.75 -2.12
N GLY A 114 -0.38 9.67 -1.20
CA GLY A 114 0.83 10.48 -1.19
C GLY A 114 1.91 9.90 -0.28
N ARG A 115 3.09 10.49 -0.32
CA ARG A 115 4.21 10.17 0.59
C ARG A 115 4.70 11.43 1.27
N VAL A 116 5.28 11.24 2.46
CA VAL A 116 6.00 12.29 3.18
C VAL A 116 7.41 11.80 3.38
N ALA A 117 8.38 12.58 2.90
CA ALA A 117 9.79 12.32 3.12
C ALA A 117 10.37 13.39 4.05
N HIS A 118 11.21 12.98 5.00
CA HIS A 118 12.10 13.91 5.68
C HIS A 118 13.29 14.21 4.76
N LEU A 119 13.85 15.42 4.80
CA LEU A 119 14.92 15.78 3.87
C LEU A 119 16.13 14.81 3.95
N SER A 120 16.42 14.29 5.15
CA SER A 120 17.45 13.25 5.32
C SER A 120 17.13 11.92 4.63
N ASP A 121 15.84 11.58 4.48
CA ASP A 121 15.41 10.37 3.77
C ASP A 121 15.42 10.57 2.26
N VAL A 122 15.19 11.79 1.77
CA VAL A 122 15.29 12.11 0.34
C VAL A 122 16.71 11.91 -0.15
N GLU A 123 17.70 12.39 0.58
CA GLU A 123 19.11 12.20 0.20
C GLU A 123 19.52 10.72 0.21
N ARG A 124 18.96 9.95 1.13
CA ARG A 124 19.17 8.50 1.20
C ARG A 124 18.49 7.76 0.05
N LEU A 125 17.30 8.18 -0.37
CA LEU A 125 16.59 7.63 -1.53
C LEU A 125 17.29 7.98 -2.85
N ALA A 126 17.78 9.21 -3.00
CA ALA A 126 18.59 9.61 -4.15
C ALA A 126 19.85 8.73 -4.24
N LYS A 127 20.50 8.47 -3.10
CA LYS A 127 21.66 7.56 -3.03
C LYS A 127 21.31 6.11 -3.39
N CYS A 128 20.12 5.62 -3.02
CA CYS A 128 19.68 4.27 -3.39
C CYS A 128 19.32 4.16 -4.87
N HIS A 129 18.68 5.18 -5.45
CA HIS A 129 18.31 5.18 -6.87
C HIS A 129 19.56 5.14 -7.77
N ASP A 130 20.65 5.81 -7.39
CA ASP A 130 21.95 5.75 -8.08
C ASP A 130 22.59 4.35 -8.06
N ILE A 131 22.26 3.50 -7.07
CA ILE A 131 22.84 2.15 -6.93
C ILE A 131 22.08 1.14 -7.81
N ASP A 132 20.84 1.41 -8.19
CA ASP A 132 20.03 0.54 -9.06
C ASP A 132 20.36 0.74 -10.57
N GLU A 133 21.27 1.65 -10.92
CA GLU A 133 21.74 1.90 -12.30
C GLU A 133 23.07 1.20 -12.65
N PHE A 134 23.56 0.25 -11.83
CA PHE A 134 24.77 -0.55 -12.07
C PHE A 134 24.52 -2.06 -12.24
#